data_AF-A0AA86UFN3-F1
#
_entry.id   AF-A0AA86UFN3-F1
#
_cell.length_a   1.000
_cell.length_b   1.000
_cell.length_c   1.000
_cell.angle_alpha   90.00
_cell.angle_beta   90.00
_cell.angle_gamma   90.00
#
_symmetry.space_group_name_H-M   'P 1'
#
loop_
_entity.id
_entity.type
_entity.pdbx_description
1 polymer ?
#
loop_
_entity_poly.entity_id
_entity_poly.type
_entity_poly.pdbx_seq_one_letter_code
_entity_poly.pdbx_strand_id
1 'polypeptide(L)' 'MKYTKQDYEDWWFKYNQNHDKGVFNGELYLFLVEMKLDPERARVNKYMKQFDKNGDGKLEVDEWCELMAYIFANHIQ' A
#
# COMPACT_ATOMS: atom_id res chain seq x y z
N MET A 1 -11.91 0.61 14.54
CA MET A 1 -11.66 -0.79 14.15
C MET A 1 -10.17 -0.93 13.90
N LYS A 2 -9.51 -1.97 14.44
CA LYS A 2 -8.09 -2.21 14.14
C LYS A 2 -8.03 -3.27 13.04
N TYR A 3 -7.56 -2.88 11.86
CA TYR A 3 -7.26 -3.82 10.78
C TYR A 3 -6.11 -4.73 11.20
N THR A 4 -6.14 -5.98 10.73
CA THR A 4 -5.16 -7.02 11.00
C THR A 4 -4.24 -7.23 9.81
N LYS A 5 -3.14 -7.97 9.98
CA LYS A 5 -2.26 -8.34 8.87
C LYS A 5 -3.03 -9.05 7.75
N GLN A 6 -3.97 -9.92 8.11
CA GLN A 6 -4.80 -10.64 7.13
C GLN A 6 -5.62 -9.69 6.27
N ASP A 7 -6.21 -8.64 6.87
CA ASP A 7 -6.97 -7.64 6.10
C ASP A 7 -6.08 -6.92 5.08
N TYR A 8 -4.82 -6.63 5.45
CA TYR A 8 -3.86 -6.00 4.55
C TYR A 8 -3.42 -6.94 3.43
N GLU A 9 -3.19 -8.22 3.72
CA GLU A 9 -2.88 -9.24 2.71
C GLU A 9 -4.04 -9.42 1.73
N ASP A 10 -5.28 -9.50 2.23
CA ASP A 10 -6.48 -9.62 1.40
C ASP A 10 -6.62 -8.41 0.46
N TRP A 11 -6.32 -7.20 0.94
CA TRP A 11 -6.27 -6.01 0.07
C TRP A 11 -5.12 -6.08 -0.93
N TRP A 12 -3.93 -6.51 -0.53
CA TRP A 12 -2.81 -6.68 -1.46
C TRP A 12 -3.22 -7.56 -2.65
N PHE A 13 -3.86 -8.70 -2.37
CA PHE A 13 -4.38 -9.59 -3.41
C PHE A 13 -5.47 -8.96 -4.28
N LYS A 14 -6.37 -8.14 -3.68
CA LYS A 14 -7.41 -7.42 -4.44
C LYS A 14 -6.83 -6.41 -5.43
N TYR A 15 -5.77 -5.70 -5.03
CA TYR A 15 -5.21 -4.59 -5.82
C TYR A 15 -4.07 -5.01 -6.76
N ASN A 16 -3.42 -6.13 -6.49
CA ASN A 16 -2.47 -6.77 -7.41
C ASN A 16 -3.22 -7.52 -8.54
N GLN A 17 -3.92 -6.78 -9.40
CA GLN A 17 -4.86 -7.32 -10.39
C GLN A 17 -4.20 -8.04 -11.57
N ASN A 18 -2.90 -7.83 -11.77
CA ASN A 18 -2.09 -8.38 -12.85
C ASN A 18 -1.30 -9.63 -12.41
N HIS A 19 -1.47 -10.12 -11.16
CA HIS A 19 -0.69 -11.23 -10.59
C HIS A 19 0.82 -11.06 -10.79
N ASP A 20 1.19 -9.80 -10.82
CA ASP A 20 2.55 -9.34 -10.77
C ASP A 20 3.08 -9.65 -9.36
N LYS A 21 4.38 -9.88 -9.17
CA LYS A 21 4.90 -10.17 -7.82
C LYS A 21 4.83 -8.97 -6.85
N GLY A 22 4.24 -7.84 -7.22
CA GLY A 22 4.11 -6.67 -6.35
C GLY A 22 3.06 -5.66 -6.79
N VAL A 23 2.76 -4.73 -5.88
CA VAL A 23 1.87 -3.59 -6.13
C VAL A 23 2.68 -2.37 -6.55
N PHE A 24 2.32 -1.73 -7.66
CA PHE A 24 3.01 -0.53 -8.14
C PHE A 24 2.35 0.77 -7.69
N ASN A 25 3.03 1.88 -7.96
CA ASN A 25 2.57 3.24 -7.67
C ASN A 25 1.13 3.53 -8.12
N GLY A 26 0.72 3.06 -9.30
CA GLY A 26 -0.63 3.27 -9.83
C GLY A 26 -1.71 2.54 -9.02
N GLU A 27 -1.44 1.31 -8.60
CA GLU A 27 -2.35 0.49 -7.80
C GLU A 27 -2.45 1.01 -6.37
N LEU A 28 -1.31 1.42 -5.79
CA LEU A 28 -1.29 2.11 -4.50
C LEU A 28 -2.08 3.42 -4.55
N TYR A 29 -1.95 4.21 -5.62
CA TYR A 29 -2.74 5.43 -5.80
C TYR A 29 -4.25 5.13 -5.82
N LEU A 30 -4.68 4.13 -6.59
CA LEU A 30 -6.09 3.72 -6.65
C LEU A 30 -6.62 3.28 -5.27
N PHE A 31 -5.81 2.52 -4.52
CA PHE A 31 -6.14 2.13 -3.15
C PHE A 31 -6.35 3.34 -2.24
N LEU A 32 -5.44 4.32 -2.25
CA LEU A 32 -5.59 5.51 -1.41
C LEU A 32 -6.84 6.32 -1.77
N VAL A 33 -7.15 6.45 -3.06
CA VAL A 33 -8.39 7.08 -3.52
C VAL A 33 -9.63 6.34 -3.01
N GLU A 34 -9.68 5.02 -3.13
CA GLU A 34 -10.81 4.20 -2.66
C GLU A 34 -11.00 4.33 -1.13
N MET A 35 -9.89 4.34 -0.39
CA MET A 35 -9.89 4.51 1.06
C MET A 35 -10.09 5.97 1.51
N LYS A 36 -10.26 6.91 0.57
CA LYS A 36 -10.38 8.36 0.82
C LYS A 36 -9.22 8.92 1.65
N LEU A 37 -8.05 8.31 1.49
CA LEU A 37 -6.79 8.76 2.06
C LEU A 37 -6.12 9.69 1.04
N ASP A 38 -5.51 10.78 1.50
CA ASP A 38 -4.92 11.83 0.67
C ASP A 38 -4.00 11.22 -0.43
N PRO A 39 -4.49 11.11 -1.68
CA PRO A 39 -3.85 10.30 -2.72
C PRO A 39 -2.81 11.12 -3.49
N GLU A 40 -2.29 12.20 -2.90
CA GLU A 40 -1.32 13.05 -3.55
C GLU A 40 -0.16 12.19 -4.13
N ARG A 41 0.09 12.31 -5.44
CA ARG A 41 1.13 11.51 -6.11
C ARG A 41 2.50 11.65 -5.44
N ALA A 42 2.78 12.82 -4.85
CA ALA A 42 3.99 13.04 -4.07
C ALA A 42 4.08 12.13 -2.83
N ARG A 43 2.96 11.90 -2.13
CA ARG A 43 2.90 10.97 -0.99
C ARG A 43 3.01 9.52 -1.44
N VAL A 44 2.32 9.13 -2.52
CA VAL A 44 2.44 7.78 -3.09
C VAL A 44 3.89 7.48 -3.44
N ASN A 45 4.56 8.41 -4.14
CA ASN A 45 5.99 8.29 -4.44
C ASN A 45 6.86 8.18 -3.19
N LYS A 46 6.53 8.95 -2.14
CA LYS A 46 7.25 8.89 -0.87
C LYS A 46 7.07 7.54 -0.17
N TYR A 47 5.84 7.02 -0.15
CA TYR A 47 5.54 5.71 0.40
C TYR A 47 6.25 4.60 -0.35
N MET A 48 6.21 4.60 -1.68
CA MET A 48 6.98 3.65 -2.50
C MET A 48 8.45 3.70 -2.10
N LYS A 49 9.11 4.87 -2.16
CA LYS A 49 10.53 4.99 -1.82
C LYS A 49 10.90 4.60 -0.38
N GLN A 50 9.95 4.67 0.55
CA GLN A 50 10.21 4.39 1.96
C GLN A 50 10.02 2.90 2.29
N PHE A 51 9.08 2.23 1.62
CA PHE A 51 8.67 0.86 1.94
C PHE A 51 9.09 -0.18 0.90
N ASP A 52 9.43 0.22 -0.33
CA ASP A 52 10.14 -0.60 -1.33
C ASP A 52 11.59 -0.80 -0.87
N LYS A 53 11.84 -1.83 -0.08
CA LYS A 53 13.13 -2.14 0.54
C LYS A 53 14.03 -2.90 -0.42
N ASN A 54 13.45 -3.75 -1.27
CA ASN A 54 14.20 -4.52 -2.26
C ASN A 54 14.61 -3.65 -3.48
N GLY A 55 13.99 -2.48 -3.66
CA GLY A 55 14.29 -1.52 -4.71
C GLY A 55 13.80 -1.96 -6.09
N ASP A 56 12.81 -2.85 -6.15
CA ASP A 56 12.30 -3.41 -7.40
C ASP A 56 11.22 -2.53 -8.06
N GLY A 57 10.83 -1.43 -7.40
CA GLY A 57 9.83 -0.49 -7.86
C GLY A 57 8.40 -0.91 -7.54
N LYS A 58 8.21 -1.94 -6.72
CA LYS A 58 6.93 -2.51 -6.32
C LYS A 58 6.89 -2.66 -4.79
N LEU A 59 5.71 -3.00 -4.29
CA LEU A 59 5.52 -3.40 -2.91
C LEU A 59 5.12 -4.87 -2.89
N GLU A 60 6.03 -5.70 -2.41
CA GLU A 60 5.71 -7.09 -2.07
C GLU A 60 4.76 -7.13 -0.86
N VAL A 61 4.17 -8.29 -0.59
CA VAL A 61 3.11 -8.44 0.43
C VAL A 61 3.55 -7.94 1.81
N ASP A 62 4.80 -8.19 2.22
CA ASP A 62 5.30 -7.76 3.52
C ASP A 62 5.52 -6.24 3.57
N GLU A 63 6.07 -5.65 2.51
CA GLU A 63 6.28 -4.20 2.37
C GLU A 63 4.94 -3.44 2.36
N TRP A 64 3.95 -4.00 1.67
CA TRP A 64 2.58 -3.51 1.68
C TRP A 64 1.96 -3.55 3.07
N CYS A 65 2.09 -4.68 3.79
CA CYS A 65 1.54 -4.81 5.15
C CYS A 65 2.12 -3.74 6.09
N GLU A 66 3.43 -3.49 6.00
CA GLU A 66 4.08 -2.43 6.76
C GLU A 66 3.57 -1.03 6.39
N LEU A 67 3.41 -0.76 5.09
CA LEU A 67 2.85 0.50 4.61
C LEU A 67 1.42 0.71 5.13
N MET A 68 0.56 -0.31 5.03
CA MET A 68 -0.81 -0.23 5.52
C MET A 68 -0.83 0.05 7.03
N ALA A 69 -0.08 -0.72 7.82
CA ALA A 69 0.03 -0.50 9.25
C ALA A 69 0.47 0.94 9.58
N TYR A 70 1.44 1.48 8.84
CA TYR A 70 1.88 2.87 9.00
C TYR A 70 0.78 3.87 8.64
N ILE A 71 0.12 3.72 7.50
CA ILE A 71 -0.92 4.65 7.03
C ILE A 71 -2.09 4.68 8.02
N PHE A 72 -2.62 3.52 8.41
CA PHE A 72 -3.76 3.43 9.32
C PHE A 72 -3.42 3.94 10.72
N ALA A 73 -2.20 3.70 11.21
CA ALA A 73 -1.75 4.25 12.49
C ALA A 73 -1.62 5.78 12.49
N ASN A 74 -1.31 6.40 11.34
CA ASN A 74 -1.06 7.84 11.23
C ASN A 74 -2.25 8.66 10.69
N HIS A 75 -3.20 8.05 9.98
CA HIS A 75 -4.30 8.76 9.29
C HIS A 75 -5.71 8.40 9.77
N ILE A 76 -5.90 7.25 10.44
CA ILE A 76 -7.21 6.84 10.95
C ILE A 76 -7.13 6.80 12.49
N GLN A 77 -7.55 7.89 13.14
CA GLN A 77 -7.75 7.98 14.60
C GLN A 77 -9.17 7.57 14.97
#